data_AF-F0G620-F1
#
_entry.id   AF-F0G620-F1
#
_cell.length_a   1.000
_cell.length_b   1.000
_cell.length_c   1.000
_cell.angle_alpha   90.00
_cell.angle_beta   90.00
_cell.angle_gamma   90.00
#
_symmetry.space_group_name_H-M   'P 1'
#
loop_
_entity.id
_entity.type
_entity.pdbx_description
1 polymer ?
#
loop_
_entity_poly.entity_id
_entity_poly.type
_entity_poly.pdbx_seq_one_letter_code
_entity_poly.pdbx_strand_id
1 'polypeptide(L)'
;MRQANVPDPSPAVGQLLIDVHACGVCRTDLHVVDGDLAHPKLPLIPGHEIVGTVRRLGEGVMGFVVGDRVGVPWLGSTCGHCVYCTSGRENLCDHPGFTGYTIDGGY
;
A
#
# COMPACT_ATOMS: atom_id res chain seq x y z
N MET A 1 7.49 -10.38 14.32
CA MET A 1 6.18 -10.57 13.65
C MET A 1 5.57 -11.91 14.05
N ARG A 2 4.25 -12.07 13.95
CA ARG A 2 3.57 -13.37 14.11
C ARG A 2 2.49 -13.53 13.05
N GLN A 3 2.30 -14.75 12.55
CA GLN A 3 1.17 -15.06 11.68
C GLN A 3 -0.14 -14.95 12.49
N ALA A 4 -1.16 -14.34 11.89
CA ALA A 4 -2.49 -14.21 12.48
C ALA A 4 -3.54 -14.24 11.38
N ASN A 5 -4.72 -14.78 11.69
CA ASN A 5 -5.89 -14.62 10.82
C ASN A 5 -6.48 -13.23 11.07
N VAL A 6 -6.56 -12.42 10.02
CA VAL A 6 -7.19 -11.09 10.03
C VAL A 6 -8.40 -11.10 9.09
N PRO A 7 -9.43 -10.28 9.32
CA PRO A 7 -10.53 -10.15 8.39
C PRO A 7 -10.05 -9.62 7.04
N ASP A 8 -10.64 -10.11 5.94
CA ASP A 8 -10.39 -9.58 4.61
C ASP A 8 -10.76 -8.07 4.56
N PRO A 9 -9.88 -7.21 4.01
CA PRO A 9 -10.20 -5.80 3.88
C PRO A 9 -11.30 -5.59 2.82
N SER A 10 -12.07 -4.52 3.00
CA SER A 10 -12.99 -4.04 1.97
C SER A 10 -12.45 -2.76 1.33
N PRO A 11 -12.40 -2.67 -0.01
CA PRO A 11 -11.87 -1.49 -0.67
C PRO A 11 -12.83 -0.32 -0.46
N ALA A 12 -12.29 0.83 -0.05
CA ALA A 12 -13.03 2.09 -0.02
C ALA A 12 -13.21 2.66 -1.45
N VAL A 13 -13.86 3.83 -1.54
CA VAL A 13 -13.95 4.61 -2.79
C VAL A 13 -12.54 4.82 -3.36
N GLY A 14 -12.34 4.52 -4.64
CA GLY A 14 -11.07 4.67 -5.34
C GLY A 14 -10.01 3.59 -5.02
N GLN A 15 -10.33 2.56 -4.23
CA GLN A 15 -9.39 1.50 -3.88
C GLN A 15 -9.65 0.19 -4.62
N LEU A 16 -8.59 -0.61 -4.76
CA LEU A 16 -8.65 -1.99 -5.26
C LEU A 16 -8.52 -2.96 -4.09
N LEU A 17 -9.24 -4.07 -4.14
CA LEU A 17 -8.91 -5.26 -3.36
C LEU A 17 -8.07 -6.18 -4.24
N ILE A 18 -6.91 -6.60 -3.75
CA ILE A 18 -5.91 -7.35 -4.52
C ILE A 18 -5.70 -8.71 -3.85
N ASP A 19 -5.81 -9.79 -4.62
CA ASP A 19 -5.31 -11.10 -4.23
C ASP A 19 -3.78 -11.09 -4.42
N VAL A 20 -3.03 -11.06 -3.30
CA VAL A 20 -1.56 -11.01 -3.30
C VAL A 20 -1.00 -12.35 -3.76
N HIS A 21 -0.14 -12.33 -4.79
CA HIS A 21 0.54 -13.53 -5.28
C HIS A 21 1.94 -13.66 -4.68
N ALA A 22 2.63 -12.54 -4.54
CA ALA A 22 3.93 -12.45 -3.89
C ALA A 22 4.15 -11.03 -3.36
N CYS A 23 4.96 -10.92 -2.30
CA CYS A 23 5.48 -9.66 -1.81
C CYS A 23 6.99 -9.83 -1.59
N GLY A 24 7.79 -8.93 -2.15
CA GLY A 24 9.22 -8.89 -1.87
C GLY A 24 9.52 -8.51 -0.42
N VAL A 25 10.73 -8.85 0.03
CA VAL A 25 11.23 -8.47 1.35
C VAL A 25 12.30 -7.41 1.17
N CYS A 26 11.97 -6.19 1.55
CA CYS A 26 12.87 -5.05 1.50
C CYS A 26 13.56 -4.87 2.85
N ARG A 27 14.78 -4.32 2.85
CA ARG A 27 15.47 -3.95 4.11
C ARG A 27 14.64 -2.95 4.92
N THR A 28 13.85 -2.10 4.27
CA THR A 28 12.94 -1.16 4.93
C THR A 28 11.89 -1.87 5.79
N ASP A 29 11.40 -3.05 5.40
CA ASP A 29 10.45 -3.81 6.22
C ASP A 29 11.07 -4.18 7.58
N LEU A 30 12.37 -4.51 7.59
CA LEU A 30 13.12 -4.76 8.82
C LEU A 30 13.31 -3.49 9.65
N HIS A 31 13.67 -2.37 9.05
CA HIS A 31 13.76 -1.08 9.75
C HIS A 31 12.43 -0.67 10.42
N VAL A 32 11.28 -1.00 9.80
CA VAL A 32 9.97 -0.80 10.42
C VAL A 32 9.78 -1.73 11.62
N VAL A 33 10.08 -3.02 11.47
CA VAL A 33 9.91 -4.03 12.53
C VAL A 33 10.84 -3.80 13.72
N ASP A 34 12.07 -3.36 13.46
CA ASP A 34 13.10 -3.08 14.47
C ASP A 34 12.88 -1.72 15.17
N GLY A 35 11.99 -0.87 14.64
CA GLY A 35 11.64 0.43 15.22
C GLY A 35 12.59 1.56 14.85
N ASP A 36 13.38 1.40 13.78
CA ASP A 36 14.29 2.42 13.27
C ASP A 36 13.54 3.60 12.61
N LEU A 37 12.30 3.36 12.16
CA LEU A 37 11.44 4.38 11.55
C LEU A 37 10.36 4.87 12.53
N ALA A 38 10.16 6.19 12.56
CA ALA A 38 9.30 6.83 13.55
C ALA A 38 7.84 6.93 13.12
N HIS A 39 6.93 6.46 13.98
CA HIS A 39 5.47 6.50 13.82
C HIS A 39 4.89 5.55 12.73
N PRO A 40 5.29 4.26 12.68
CA PRO A 40 4.50 3.30 11.92
C PRO A 40 3.07 3.24 12.47
N LYS A 41 2.10 2.93 11.62
CA LYS A 41 0.79 2.45 12.07
C LYS A 41 1.01 1.21 12.94
N LEU A 42 0.21 1.00 13.99
CA LEU A 42 0.21 -0.24 14.78
C LEU A 42 -1.23 -0.60 15.19
N PRO A 43 -1.65 -1.89 15.11
CA PRO A 43 -0.92 -3.00 14.50
C PRO A 43 -0.77 -2.82 12.98
N LEU A 44 0.28 -3.42 12.42
CA LEU A 44 0.70 -3.26 11.02
C LEU A 44 1.01 -4.60 10.37
N ILE A 45 0.56 -4.74 9.13
CA ILE A 45 1.05 -5.73 8.17
C ILE A 45 2.15 -5.07 7.33
N PRO A 46 3.42 -5.50 7.39
CA PRO A 46 4.50 -4.94 6.55
C PRO A 46 4.42 -5.37 5.08
N GLY A 47 5.41 -4.97 4.27
CA GLY A 47 5.56 -5.38 2.88
C GLY A 47 5.02 -4.38 1.87
N HIS A 48 5.87 -3.95 0.95
CA HIS A 48 5.58 -2.89 -0.02
C HIS A 48 6.17 -3.15 -1.41
N GLU A 49 6.43 -4.42 -1.71
CA GLU A 49 6.88 -4.92 -3.01
C GLU A 49 5.87 -5.94 -3.54
N ILE A 50 4.59 -5.54 -3.55
CA ILE A 50 3.44 -6.42 -3.76
C ILE A 50 3.22 -6.62 -5.25
N VAL A 51 2.96 -7.86 -5.66
CA VAL A 51 2.35 -8.19 -6.96
C VAL A 51 1.16 -9.12 -6.77
N GLY A 52 0.09 -8.87 -7.50
CA GLY A 52 -1.14 -9.65 -7.37
C GLY A 52 -2.13 -9.38 -8.50
N THR A 53 -3.37 -9.84 -8.29
CA THR A 53 -4.48 -9.60 -9.21
C THR A 53 -5.61 -8.86 -8.54
N VAL A 54 -6.26 -7.96 -9.28
CA VAL A 54 -7.45 -7.24 -8.81
C VAL A 54 -8.59 -8.23 -8.59
N ARG A 55 -8.99 -8.39 -7.33
CA ARG A 55 -10.13 -9.22 -6.90
C ARG A 55 -11.45 -8.46 -6.98
N ARG A 56 -11.45 -7.20 -6.55
CA ARG A 56 -12.66 -6.35 -6.49
C ARG A 56 -12.30 -4.88 -6.61
N LEU A 57 -13.17 -4.12 -7.25
CA LEU A 57 -13.06 -2.67 -7.37
C LEU A 57 -13.90 -1.99 -6.27
N GLY A 58 -13.34 -0.97 -5.64
CA GLY A 58 -14.11 0.01 -4.87
C GLY A 58 -14.90 0.93 -5.79
N GLU A 59 -15.84 1.68 -5.19
CA GLU A 59 -16.64 2.66 -5.94
C GLU A 59 -15.76 3.73 -6.61
N GLY A 60 -16.10 4.13 -7.83
CA GLY A 60 -15.41 5.20 -8.55
C GLY A 60 -14.03 4.85 -9.09
N VAL A 61 -13.56 3.61 -8.94
CA VAL A 61 -12.33 3.15 -9.61
C VAL A 61 -12.53 3.14 -11.12
N MET A 62 -11.59 3.77 -11.82
CA MET A 62 -11.54 3.84 -13.28
C MET A 62 -10.21 3.23 -13.78
N GLY A 63 -10.21 2.65 -14.98
CA GLY A 63 -8.98 2.18 -15.64
C GLY A 63 -8.47 0.81 -15.19
N PHE A 64 -9.19 0.11 -14.30
CA PHE A 64 -8.89 -1.25 -13.88
C PHE A 64 -10.13 -2.15 -14.02
N VAL A 65 -9.90 -3.44 -14.23
CA VAL A 65 -10.92 -4.49 -14.19
C VAL A 65 -10.50 -5.64 -13.26
N VAL A 66 -11.48 -6.41 -12.79
CA VAL A 66 -11.20 -7.64 -12.05
C VAL A 66 -10.36 -8.58 -12.91
N GLY A 67 -9.29 -9.13 -12.34
CA GLY A 67 -8.31 -9.98 -13.01
C GLY A 67 -7.05 -9.27 -13.49
N ASP A 68 -7.03 -7.92 -13.51
CA ASP A 68 -5.82 -7.18 -13.89
C ASP A 68 -4.65 -7.49 -12.96
N ARG A 69 -3.44 -7.60 -13.53
CA ARG A 69 -2.20 -7.75 -12.76
C ARG A 69 -1.71 -6.38 -12.34
N VAL A 70 -1.47 -6.21 -11.05
CA VAL A 70 -1.06 -4.93 -10.46
C VAL A 70 0.13 -5.11 -9.52
N GLY A 71 0.88 -4.04 -9.35
CA GLY A 71 1.92 -3.92 -8.32
C GLY A 71 1.60 -2.77 -7.37
N VAL A 72 1.96 -2.90 -6.10
CA VAL A 72 1.79 -1.85 -5.09
C VAL A 72 3.15 -1.50 -4.50
N PRO A 73 3.66 -0.27 -4.71
CA PRO A 73 4.95 0.17 -4.22
C PRO A 73 4.86 0.73 -2.78
N TRP A 74 6.00 1.19 -2.28
CA TRP A 74 6.11 1.97 -1.03
C TRP A 74 5.17 3.18 -1.00
N LEU A 75 5.12 3.99 -2.07
CA LEU A 75 4.23 5.14 -2.16
C LEU A 75 2.81 4.66 -2.52
N GLY A 76 2.00 4.36 -1.51
CA GLY A 76 0.65 3.81 -1.67
C GLY A 76 -0.41 4.87 -1.98
N SER A 77 -0.22 6.11 -1.55
CA SER A 77 -1.10 7.22 -1.91
C SER A 77 -0.40 8.58 -1.81
N THR A 78 -0.97 9.56 -2.52
CA THR A 78 -0.55 10.96 -2.50
C THR A 78 -1.77 11.86 -2.46
N CYS A 79 -1.61 13.12 -2.04
CA CYS A 79 -2.74 14.06 -1.96
C CYS A 79 -3.22 14.59 -3.32
N GLY A 80 -2.40 14.47 -4.38
CA GLY A 80 -2.74 14.94 -5.71
C GLY A 80 -2.77 16.47 -5.91
N HIS A 81 -2.72 17.27 -4.84
CA HIS A 81 -2.95 18.72 -4.93
C HIS A 81 -1.78 19.61 -4.44
N CYS A 82 -0.77 19.06 -3.75
CA CYS A 82 0.37 19.87 -3.31
C CYS A 82 1.31 20.22 -4.47
N VAL A 83 2.27 21.14 -4.23
CA VAL A 83 3.23 21.57 -5.26
C VAL A 83 4.03 20.41 -5.84
N TYR A 84 4.35 19.40 -5.03
CA TYR A 84 5.08 18.23 -5.48
C TYR A 84 4.23 17.32 -6.37
N CYS A 85 2.98 17.06 -6.00
CA CYS A 85 2.06 16.24 -6.80
C CYS A 85 1.76 16.92 -8.15
N THR A 86 1.43 18.21 -8.13
CA THR A 86 1.04 18.95 -9.35
C THR A 86 2.20 19.23 -10.30
N SER A 87 3.45 19.02 -9.86
CA SER A 87 4.65 19.16 -10.68
C SER A 87 5.34 17.84 -11.03
N GLY A 88 4.64 16.71 -10.89
CA GLY A 88 5.13 15.38 -11.26
C GLY A 88 6.22 14.82 -10.34
N ARG A 89 6.33 15.33 -9.11
CA ARG A 89 7.27 14.90 -8.07
C ARG A 89 6.53 14.31 -6.88
N GLU A 90 5.53 13.48 -7.14
CA GLU A 90 4.61 12.97 -6.12
C GLU A 90 5.29 12.15 -5.01
N ASN A 91 6.50 11.64 -5.26
CA ASN A 91 7.36 11.01 -4.25
C ASN A 91 7.77 11.95 -3.11
N LEU A 92 7.58 13.27 -3.28
CA LEU A 92 7.81 14.29 -2.27
C LEU A 92 6.49 14.86 -1.69
N CYS A 93 5.37 14.16 -1.87
CA CYS A 93 4.06 14.62 -1.39
C CYS A 93 4.12 15.02 0.10
N ASP A 94 3.42 16.10 0.46
CA ASP A 94 3.32 16.58 1.85
C ASP A 94 2.41 15.70 2.72
N HIS A 95 1.54 14.91 2.08
CA HIS A 95 0.62 13.98 2.74
C HIS A 95 0.67 12.60 2.06
N PRO A 96 1.79 11.87 2.15
CA PRO A 96 1.94 10.57 1.55
C PRO A 96 1.31 9.48 2.43
N GLY A 97 0.76 8.45 1.79
CA GLY A 97 0.48 7.16 2.41
C GLY A 97 1.55 6.16 2.01
N PHE A 98 2.10 5.42 2.97
CA PHE A 98 3.17 4.46 2.73
C PHE A 98 2.70 3.04 3.04
N THR A 99 2.68 2.19 2.01
CA THR A 99 2.32 0.78 2.10
C THR A 99 3.31 0.04 2.99
N GLY A 100 2.83 -0.85 3.86
CA GLY A 100 3.68 -1.57 4.81
C GLY A 100 4.30 -0.69 5.90
N TYR A 101 3.76 0.52 6.12
CA TYR A 101 4.24 1.46 7.15
C TYR A 101 3.15 2.29 7.79
N THR A 102 2.52 3.22 7.07
CA THR A 102 1.34 3.97 7.54
C THR A 102 0.02 3.36 7.06
N ILE A 103 0.10 2.49 6.05
CA ILE A 103 -0.97 1.66 5.51
C ILE A 103 -0.53 0.19 5.62
N ASP A 104 -1.46 -0.73 5.83
CA ASP A 104 -1.14 -2.16 5.78
C ASP A 104 -0.59 -2.58 4.41
N GLY A 105 0.36 -3.51 4.45
CA GLY A 105 1.13 -4.02 3.32
C GLY A 105 0.66 -5.39 2.84
N GLY A 106 1.55 -6.09 2.14
CA GLY A 106 1.24 -7.33 1.40
C GLY A 106 1.65 -8.63 2.06
N TYR A 107 2.01 -8.63 3.36
CA TYR A 107 2.38 -9.85 4.09
C TYR A 107 1.19 -10.63 4.66
#